data_AF-A0A0A6F699-F1
#
_entry.id   AF-A0A0A6F699-F1
#
_cell.length_a   1.000
_cell.length_b   1.000
_cell.length_c   1.000
_cell.angle_alpha   90.00
_cell.angle_beta   90.00
_cell.angle_gamma   90.00
#
_symmetry.space_group_name_H-M   'P 1'
#
loop_
_entity.id
_entity.type
_entity.pdbx_description
1 polymer ?
#
loop_
_entity_poly.entity_id
_entity_poly.type
_entity_poly.pdbx_seq_one_letter_code
_entity_poly.pdbx_strand_id
1 'polypeptide(L)'
;MTLYIRHMAWLQATPKPDPRSRRAKFVEDSPVPRLSRIEKMKRDKIVPPMPPNPAPHITDRLIEMGLTQAAGMGAVPLSWIEINAWCERTAVDLEPWEARLIRRLSAAYLAESHKADVETCPPPWRAAVTAREREIEEAKLRAVLG
;
A
#
# COMPACT_ATOMS: atom_id res chain seq x y z
N MET A 1 -10.83 5.53 -6.31
CA MET A 1 -9.69 4.73 -6.82
C MET A 1 -8.36 5.15 -6.25
N THR A 2 -7.96 6.43 -6.29
CA THR A 2 -6.69 6.89 -5.69
C THR A 2 -6.52 6.47 -4.24
N LEU A 3 -7.59 6.53 -3.44
CA LEU A 3 -7.59 6.08 -2.04
C LEU A 3 -7.25 4.59 -1.91
N TYR A 4 -7.78 3.75 -2.81
CA TYR A 4 -7.48 2.31 -2.85
C TYR A 4 -6.01 2.04 -3.13
N ILE A 5 -5.46 2.69 -4.14
CA ILE A 5 -4.05 2.53 -4.52
C ILE A 5 -3.10 3.06 -3.43
N ARG A 6 -3.43 4.19 -2.81
CA ARG A 6 -2.67 4.71 -1.66
C ARG A 6 -2.70 3.76 -0.48
N HIS A 7 -3.88 3.25 -0.13
CA HIS A 7 -4.01 2.29 0.98
C HIS A 7 -3.24 1.00 0.69
N MET A 8 -3.29 0.51 -0.55
CA MET A 8 -2.49 -0.63 -1.00
C MET A 8 -0.98 -0.37 -0.88
N ALA A 9 -0.50 0.81 -1.31
CA ALA A 9 0.89 1.22 -1.14
C ALA A 9 1.32 1.26 0.33
N TRP A 10 0.45 1.79 1.22
CA TRP A 10 0.70 1.82 2.65
C TRP A 10 0.83 0.41 3.25
N LEU A 11 -0.03 -0.52 2.82
CA LEU A 11 0.02 -1.93 3.21
C LEU A 11 1.29 -2.63 2.72
N GLN A 12 1.74 -2.33 1.50
CA GLN A 12 2.93 -2.95 0.90
C GLN A 12 4.26 -2.33 1.36
N ALA A 13 4.24 -1.14 1.96
CA ALA A 13 5.46 -0.51 2.48
C ALA A 13 6.06 -1.26 3.68
N THR A 14 7.40 -1.17 3.81
CA THR A 14 8.21 -1.74 4.90
C THR A 14 8.60 -0.64 5.89
N PRO A 15 7.86 -0.51 7.02
CA PRO A 15 8.06 0.57 7.98
C PRO A 15 9.50 0.64 8.51
N LYS A 16 10.11 1.80 8.43
CA LYS A 16 11.43 2.12 8.99
C LYS A 16 11.22 2.84 10.32
N PRO A 17 11.77 2.30 11.43
CA PRO A 17 11.72 2.97 12.72
C PRO A 17 12.51 4.29 12.66
N ASP A 18 12.20 5.21 13.57
CA ASP A 18 12.94 6.48 13.70
C ASP A 18 14.44 6.18 13.90
N PRO A 19 15.34 6.69 13.02
CA PRO A 19 16.78 6.43 13.10
C PRO A 19 17.43 6.83 14.43
N ARG A 20 16.82 7.75 15.19
CA ARG A 20 17.32 8.17 16.51
C ARG A 20 16.92 7.20 17.63
N SER A 21 15.99 6.29 17.38
CA SER A 21 15.49 5.36 18.39
C SER A 21 16.47 4.21 18.65
N ARG A 22 16.51 3.69 19.88
CA ARG A 22 17.26 2.45 20.19
C ARG A 22 16.78 1.27 19.35
N ARG A 23 15.49 1.27 18.98
CA ARG A 23 14.88 0.25 18.14
C ARG A 23 15.43 0.26 16.72
N ALA A 24 15.72 1.42 16.14
CA ALA A 24 16.32 1.49 14.80
C ALA A 24 17.69 0.80 14.76
N LYS A 25 18.54 1.06 15.75
CA LYS A 25 19.84 0.37 15.90
C LYS A 25 19.67 -1.14 16.00
N PHE A 26 18.77 -1.60 16.87
CA PHE A 26 18.48 -3.02 17.01
C PHE A 26 17.95 -3.67 15.73
N VAL A 27 17.10 -2.97 14.97
CA VAL A 27 16.54 -3.46 13.70
C VAL A 27 17.57 -3.46 12.57
N GLU A 28 18.57 -2.56 12.62
CA GLU A 28 19.68 -2.54 11.68
C GLU A 28 20.67 -3.69 11.92
N ASP A 29 20.95 -4.00 13.18
CA ASP A 29 21.83 -5.11 13.58
C ASP A 29 21.15 -6.50 13.52
N SER A 30 19.83 -6.55 13.32
CA SER A 30 19.07 -7.81 13.34
C SER A 30 19.19 -8.57 12.00
N PRO A 31 19.42 -9.90 12.04
CA PRO A 31 19.43 -10.72 10.83
C PRO A 31 18.02 -10.99 10.26
N VAL A 32 16.96 -10.52 10.93
CA VAL A 32 15.58 -10.78 10.52
C VAL A 32 15.16 -9.81 9.41
N PRO A 33 14.64 -10.31 8.26
CA PRO A 33 14.19 -9.44 7.19
C PRO A 33 13.01 -8.58 7.63
N ARG A 34 13.03 -7.29 7.22
CA ARG A 34 11.94 -6.35 7.49
C ARG A 34 10.71 -6.76 6.69
N LEU A 35 9.58 -6.84 7.38
CA LEU A 35 8.30 -7.19 6.77
C LEU A 35 7.51 -5.94 6.40
N SER A 36 6.78 -6.03 5.30
CA SER A 36 5.74 -5.07 4.98
C SER A 36 4.58 -5.16 5.98
N ARG A 37 3.74 -4.12 6.03
CA ARG A 37 2.56 -4.12 6.91
C ARG A 37 1.62 -5.29 6.58
N ILE A 38 1.41 -5.57 5.30
CA ILE A 38 0.56 -6.68 4.84
C ILE A 38 1.15 -8.05 5.19
N GLU A 39 2.47 -8.23 5.12
CA GLU A 39 3.10 -9.49 5.52
C GLU A 39 2.99 -9.73 7.02
N LYS A 40 3.15 -8.67 7.83
CA LYS A 40 2.92 -8.74 9.28
C LYS A 40 1.47 -9.16 9.57
N MET A 41 0.50 -8.49 8.96
CA MET A 41 -0.92 -8.84 9.11
C MET A 41 -1.22 -10.28 8.67
N LYS A 42 -0.64 -10.75 7.56
CA LYS A 42 -0.77 -12.15 7.11
C LYS A 42 -0.21 -13.15 8.13
N ARG A 43 0.94 -12.86 8.76
CA ARG A 43 1.51 -13.69 9.84
C ARG A 43 0.57 -13.76 11.05
N ASP A 44 -0.08 -12.65 11.36
CA ASP A 44 -1.08 -12.54 12.42
C ASP A 44 -2.46 -13.09 12.00
N LYS A 45 -2.59 -13.64 10.78
CA LYS A 45 -3.84 -14.14 10.17
C LYS A 45 -4.94 -13.07 10.09
N ILE A 46 -4.56 -11.80 10.01
CA ILE A 46 -5.45 -10.65 9.85
C ILE A 46 -5.59 -10.36 8.35
N VAL A 47 -6.82 -10.38 7.86
CA VAL A 47 -7.13 -9.91 6.50
C VAL A 47 -7.28 -8.37 6.56
N PRO A 48 -6.43 -7.59 5.88
CA PRO A 48 -6.53 -6.14 5.93
C PRO A 48 -7.82 -5.68 5.24
N PRO A 49 -8.60 -4.78 5.86
CA PRO A 49 -9.73 -4.18 5.17
C PRO A 49 -9.21 -3.28 4.04
N MET A 50 -9.88 -3.34 2.89
CA MET A 50 -9.58 -2.52 1.72
C MET A 50 -10.72 -1.51 1.49
N PRO A 51 -10.40 -0.27 1.07
CA PRO A 51 -11.43 0.70 0.69
C PRO A 51 -12.22 0.21 -0.53
N PRO A 52 -13.43 0.75 -0.78
CA PRO A 52 -14.20 0.44 -1.98
C PRO A 52 -13.44 0.78 -3.26
N ASN A 53 -13.50 -0.13 -4.24
CA ASN A 53 -12.88 0.05 -5.55
C ASN A 53 -13.94 0.11 -6.66
N PRO A 54 -14.26 1.30 -7.18
CA PRO A 54 -15.35 1.48 -8.15
C PRO A 54 -15.02 0.96 -9.55
N ALA A 55 -13.74 0.72 -9.89
CA ALA A 55 -13.35 0.18 -11.19
C ALA A 55 -12.19 -0.81 -11.05
N PRO A 56 -12.47 -2.05 -10.60
CA PRO A 56 -11.46 -3.09 -10.38
C PRO A 56 -10.57 -3.33 -11.60
N HIS A 57 -11.14 -3.40 -12.80
CA HIS A 57 -10.40 -3.61 -14.05
C HIS A 57 -9.24 -2.62 -14.28
N ILE A 58 -9.37 -1.33 -13.96
CA ILE A 58 -8.26 -0.36 -14.12
C ILE A 58 -7.13 -0.64 -13.11
N THR A 59 -7.50 -0.94 -11.88
CA THR A 59 -6.58 -1.31 -10.80
C THR A 59 -5.85 -2.62 -11.10
N ASP A 60 -6.56 -3.62 -11.62
CA ASP A 60 -6.00 -4.92 -11.97
C ASP A 60 -4.99 -4.76 -13.10
N ARG A 61 -5.33 -3.99 -14.14
CA ARG A 61 -4.38 -3.61 -15.21
C ARG A 61 -3.14 -2.89 -14.66
N LEU A 62 -3.32 -1.95 -13.73
CA LEU A 62 -2.19 -1.27 -13.09
C LEU A 62 -1.31 -2.22 -12.27
N ILE A 63 -1.91 -3.17 -11.56
CA ILE A 63 -1.18 -4.20 -10.80
C ILE A 63 -0.43 -5.12 -11.74
N GLU A 64 -1.06 -5.53 -12.84
CA GLU A 64 -0.46 -6.35 -13.90
C GLU A 64 0.73 -5.65 -14.55
N MET A 65 0.65 -4.33 -14.80
CA MET A 65 1.76 -3.50 -15.26
C MET A 65 2.89 -3.33 -14.22
N GLY A 66 2.69 -3.77 -12.96
CA GLY A 66 3.71 -3.71 -11.91
C GLY A 66 3.67 -2.48 -11.00
N LEU A 67 2.63 -1.64 -11.06
CA LEU A 67 2.40 -0.41 -10.26
C LEU A 67 3.38 0.74 -10.48
N THR A 68 4.67 0.42 -10.59
CA THR A 68 5.81 1.31 -10.79
C THR A 68 6.86 0.58 -11.60
N GLN A 69 7.78 1.29 -12.23
CA GLN A 69 8.91 0.70 -12.94
C GLN A 69 10.22 1.01 -12.20
N ALA A 70 11.24 0.18 -12.42
CA ALA A 70 12.57 0.42 -11.86
C ALA A 70 13.31 1.51 -12.67
N ALA A 71 14.00 2.39 -11.96
CA ALA A 71 14.98 3.33 -12.50
C ALA A 71 16.32 3.16 -11.75
N GLY A 72 17.40 3.73 -12.29
CA GLY A 72 18.76 3.52 -11.77
C GLY A 72 18.96 3.83 -10.27
N MET A 73 18.15 4.71 -9.69
CA MET A 73 18.26 5.12 -8.27
C MET A 73 17.00 4.79 -7.44
N GLY A 74 16.09 3.96 -7.94
CA GLY A 74 14.85 3.61 -7.23
C GLY A 74 13.66 3.41 -8.15
N ALA A 75 12.46 3.34 -7.59
CA ALA A 75 11.24 3.21 -8.38
C ALA A 75 10.78 4.56 -8.93
N VAL A 76 10.21 4.56 -10.13
CA VAL A 76 9.54 5.71 -10.75
C VAL A 76 8.15 5.32 -11.23
N PRO A 77 7.23 6.27 -11.42
CA PRO A 77 5.92 5.97 -11.98
C PRO A 77 6.06 5.37 -13.37
N LEU A 78 5.08 4.57 -13.79
CA LEU A 78 5.04 3.97 -15.12
C LEU A 78 5.19 5.03 -16.21
N SER A 79 6.04 4.78 -17.21
CA SER A 79 6.23 5.66 -18.36
C SER A 79 5.10 5.49 -19.36
N TRP A 80 4.98 6.43 -20.31
CA TRP A 80 4.09 6.23 -21.45
C TRP A 80 4.52 5.05 -22.33
N ILE A 81 5.82 4.77 -22.39
CA ILE A 81 6.38 3.64 -23.14
C ILE A 81 5.91 2.32 -22.52
N GLU A 82 6.00 2.17 -21.20
CA GLU A 82 5.51 0.96 -20.50
C GLU A 82 4.01 0.75 -20.69
N ILE A 83 3.21 1.82 -20.58
CA ILE A 83 1.75 1.73 -20.77
C ILE A 83 1.44 1.31 -22.22
N ASN A 84 2.10 1.91 -23.21
CA ASN A 84 1.89 1.57 -24.62
C ASN A 84 2.34 0.14 -24.91
N ALA A 85 3.51 -0.27 -24.42
CA ALA A 85 4.02 -1.62 -24.59
C ALA A 85 3.07 -2.66 -23.97
N TRP A 86 2.51 -2.37 -22.79
CA TRP A 86 1.49 -3.23 -22.19
C TRP A 86 0.23 -3.32 -23.06
N CYS A 87 -0.29 -2.20 -23.58
CA CYS A 87 -1.44 -2.20 -24.49
C CYS A 87 -1.17 -3.04 -25.75
N GLU A 88 -0.01 -2.86 -26.38
CA GLU A 88 0.40 -3.59 -27.58
C GLU A 88 0.52 -5.10 -27.33
N ARG A 89 1.02 -5.50 -26.16
CA ARG A 89 1.22 -6.92 -25.82
C ARG A 89 -0.04 -7.63 -25.34
N THR A 90 -0.95 -6.90 -24.71
CA THR A 90 -2.22 -7.45 -24.18
C THR A 90 -3.39 -7.27 -25.13
N ALA A 91 -3.21 -6.51 -26.22
CA ALA A 91 -4.27 -6.11 -27.15
C ALA A 91 -5.44 -5.37 -26.46
N VAL A 92 -5.17 -4.73 -25.32
CA VAL A 92 -6.12 -3.88 -24.62
C VAL A 92 -5.98 -2.47 -25.15
N ASP A 93 -7.04 -1.95 -25.76
CA ASP A 93 -7.11 -0.53 -26.13
C ASP A 93 -7.55 0.28 -24.91
N LEU A 94 -6.74 1.26 -24.52
CA LEU A 94 -7.02 2.15 -23.41
C LEU A 94 -7.50 3.49 -23.95
N GLU A 95 -8.64 3.95 -23.46
CA GLU A 95 -9.07 5.31 -23.76
C GLU A 95 -8.04 6.31 -23.20
N PRO A 96 -7.87 7.49 -23.83
CA PRO A 96 -6.85 8.44 -23.41
C PRO A 96 -6.96 8.86 -21.93
N TRP A 97 -8.17 8.86 -21.35
CA TRP A 97 -8.36 9.17 -19.94
C TRP A 97 -7.95 8.01 -19.02
N GLU A 98 -8.12 6.75 -19.44
CA GLU A 98 -7.70 5.57 -18.68
C GLU A 98 -6.17 5.54 -18.59
N ALA A 99 -5.47 5.74 -19.69
CA ALA A 99 -4.01 5.79 -19.72
C ALA A 99 -3.47 6.93 -18.81
N ARG A 100 -4.09 8.12 -18.87
CA ARG A 100 -3.78 9.22 -17.94
C ARG A 100 -4.08 8.86 -16.49
N LEU A 101 -5.17 8.14 -16.23
CA LEU A 101 -5.55 7.71 -14.89
C LEU A 101 -4.55 6.69 -14.34
N ILE A 102 -4.18 5.65 -15.10
CA ILE A 102 -3.19 4.64 -14.72
C ILE A 102 -1.87 5.31 -14.34
N ARG A 103 -1.35 6.23 -15.17
CA ARG A 103 -0.13 6.97 -14.87
C ARG A 103 -0.25 7.79 -13.57
N ARG A 104 -1.40 8.44 -13.33
CA ARG A 104 -1.66 9.19 -12.09
C ARG A 104 -1.74 8.27 -10.87
N LEU A 105 -2.36 7.10 -11.01
CA LEU A 105 -2.46 6.11 -9.94
C LEU A 105 -1.08 5.52 -9.60
N SER A 106 -0.26 5.22 -10.60
CA SER A 106 1.14 4.81 -10.42
C SER A 106 1.95 5.87 -9.65
N ALA A 107 1.81 7.15 -9.99
CA ALA A 107 2.45 8.22 -9.25
C ALA A 107 1.92 8.35 -7.82
N ALA A 108 0.62 8.18 -7.61
CA ALA A 108 0.02 8.20 -6.28
C ALA A 108 0.46 7.02 -5.41
N TYR A 109 0.63 5.84 -6.01
CA TYR A 109 1.18 4.65 -5.35
C TYR A 109 2.59 4.94 -4.83
N LEU A 110 3.48 5.42 -5.71
CA LEU A 110 4.88 5.70 -5.36
C LEU A 110 5.00 6.80 -4.30
N ALA A 111 4.22 7.88 -4.44
CA ALA A 111 4.23 8.96 -3.47
C ALA A 111 3.79 8.48 -2.08
N GLU A 112 2.84 7.55 -2.02
CA GLU A 112 2.37 7.00 -0.76
C GLU A 112 3.33 5.94 -0.19
N SER A 113 3.95 5.10 -1.02
CA SER A 113 4.95 4.14 -0.55
C SER A 113 6.12 4.84 0.14
N HIS A 114 6.59 5.97 -0.39
CA HIS A 114 7.62 6.78 0.25
C HIS A 114 7.18 7.40 1.58
N LYS A 115 5.91 7.80 1.72
CA LYS A 115 5.38 8.30 3.00
C LYS A 115 5.23 7.17 4.02
N ALA A 116 4.76 6.02 3.54
CA ALA A 116 4.48 4.85 4.35
C ALA A 116 5.75 4.12 4.83
N ASP A 117 6.92 4.44 4.28
CA ASP A 117 8.21 4.05 4.85
C ASP A 117 8.38 4.55 6.28
N VAL A 118 7.73 5.64 6.68
CA VAL A 118 7.75 6.11 8.08
C VAL A 118 6.85 5.21 8.92
N GLU A 119 7.38 4.66 10.02
CA GLU A 119 6.63 3.74 10.88
C GLU A 119 5.35 4.33 11.45
N THR A 120 5.39 5.60 11.85
CA THR A 120 4.25 6.33 12.43
C THR A 120 3.29 6.87 11.37
N CYS A 121 3.51 6.58 10.08
CA CYS A 121 2.62 7.02 9.01
C CYS A 121 1.22 6.40 9.18
N PRO A 122 0.16 7.22 9.39
CA PRO A 122 -1.20 6.71 9.55
C PRO A 122 -1.72 6.12 8.24
N PRO A 123 -2.63 5.13 8.29
CA PRO A 123 -3.23 4.58 7.09
C PRO A 123 -4.09 5.64 6.37
N PRO A 124 -4.03 5.74 5.03
CA PRO A 124 -4.83 6.67 4.24
C PRO A 124 -6.35 6.46 4.38
N TRP A 125 -6.75 5.24 4.72
CA TRP A 125 -8.14 4.87 4.91
C TRP A 125 -8.29 3.93 6.12
N ARG A 126 -9.43 4.05 6.79
CA ARG A 126 -9.86 3.12 7.85
C ARG A 126 -11.29 2.67 7.55
N ALA A 127 -11.55 1.39 7.76
CA ALA A 127 -12.91 0.88 7.77
C ALA A 127 -13.72 1.56 8.88
N ALA A 128 -15.02 1.72 8.66
CA ALA A 128 -15.92 2.13 9.72
C ALA A 128 -15.89 1.06 10.83
N VAL A 129 -15.60 1.48 12.06
CA VAL A 129 -15.64 0.59 13.22
C VAL A 129 -17.10 0.24 13.48
N THR A 130 -17.42 -1.04 13.44
CA THR A 130 -18.78 -1.50 13.74
C THR A 130 -19.05 -1.41 15.24
N ALA A 131 -20.31 -1.22 15.64
CA ALA A 131 -20.68 -1.16 17.06
C ALA A 131 -20.21 -2.41 17.83
N ARG A 132 -20.27 -3.58 17.18
CA ARG A 132 -19.82 -4.85 17.75
C ARG A 132 -18.31 -4.91 18.00
N GLU A 133 -17.50 -4.41 17.07
CA GLU A 133 -16.04 -4.36 17.27
C GLU A 133 -15.67 -3.41 18.40
N ARG A 134 -16.38 -2.29 18.51
CA ARG A 134 -16.21 -1.34 19.60
C ARG A 134 -16.55 -1.97 20.95
N GLU A 135 -17.67 -2.67 21.07
CA GLU A 135 -18.06 -3.36 22.31
C GLU A 135 -17.06 -4.44 22.73
N ILE A 136 -16.53 -5.23 21.78
CA ILE A 136 -15.51 -6.24 22.06
C ILE A 136 -14.22 -5.60 22.58
N GLU A 137 -13.79 -4.50 21.95
CA GLU A 137 -12.56 -3.81 22.35
C GLU A 137 -12.73 -3.11 23.70
N GLU A 138 -13.89 -2.49 23.95
CA GLU A 138 -14.24 -1.90 25.25
C GLU A 138 -14.28 -2.97 26.36
N ALA A 139 -14.82 -4.16 26.08
CA ALA A 139 -14.82 -5.27 27.02
C ALA A 139 -13.39 -5.77 27.32
N LYS A 140 -12.53 -5.85 26.30
CA LYS A 140 -11.11 -6.19 26.49
C LYS A 140 -10.36 -5.13 27.30
N LEU A 141 -10.57 -3.85 26.99
CA LEU A 141 -9.96 -2.74 27.72
C LEU A 141 -10.39 -2.75 29.18
N ARG A 142 -11.67 -2.96 29.47
CA ARG A 142 -12.16 -3.13 30.86
C ARG A 142 -11.51 -4.32 31.55
N ALA A 143 -11.39 -5.47 30.88
CA ALA A 143 -10.73 -6.64 31.46
C ALA A 143 -9.25 -6.41 31.81
N VAL A 144 -8.57 -5.50 31.11
CA VAL A 144 -7.15 -5.16 31.37
C VAL A 144 -7.00 -4.03 32.39
N LEU A 145 -7.94 -3.08 32.43
CA LEU A 145 -7.84 -1.86 33.24
C LEU A 145 -8.63 -1.90 34.56
N GLY A 146 -9.54 -2.88 34.74
CA GLY A 146 -10.41 -3.02 35.91
C GLY A 146 -11.76 -2.35 35.69
#